data_AF-A0A950K7M3-F1
#
_entry.id   AF-A0A950K7M3-F1
#
_cell.length_a   1.000
_cell.length_b   1.000
_cell.length_c   1.000
_cell.angle_alpha   90.00
_cell.angle_beta   90.00
_cell.angle_gamma   90.00
#
_symmetry.space_group_name_H-M   'P 1'
#
loop_
_entity.id
_entity.type
_entity.pdbx_description
1 polymer ?
#
loop_
_entity_poly.entity_id
_entity_poly.type
_entity_poly.pdbx_seq_one_letter_code
_entity_poly.pdbx_strand_id
1 'polypeptide(L)'
;KALEPNLYLSFVYQSSAQRNPENLKEWREIVAGWQKLGAKLVVREGWGNHYALDLPYLHYGQILTNLAEARRLGFTGAYGDGTKCFATQAPNFWAIVRMMWDPERDPSKVMPDFYASAYGPAAGAMEAYFESYNRALDENWSKLDHVVDTTGMAYANLIGAWRRLIPVEVVAAAETRLQEAERLAPPGEYADRIRFHRLGQSYTATLLELLDAYRRLAELGVRLDSFSSVVKTRVSDPQERDALLRRAYDLGEEREKLLLAHRDWAGPSEALYAFANEKGLRQWHAEVKKALGINHPSAVTRETLNPP
;
A
#
# COMPACT_ATOMS: atom_id res chain seq x y z
N LYS A 1 -39.15 -1.55 12.34
CA LYS A 1 -39.59 -0.91 11.08
C LYS A 1 -38.77 -1.54 9.96
N ALA A 2 -39.39 -1.98 8.86
CA ALA A 2 -38.68 -2.50 7.71
C ALA A 2 -38.02 -1.36 6.92
N LEU A 3 -36.93 -1.64 6.20
CA LEU A 3 -36.29 -0.68 5.30
C LEU A 3 -37.08 -0.55 3.99
N GLU A 4 -36.98 0.62 3.35
CA GLU A 4 -37.63 0.88 2.06
C GLU A 4 -37.05 -0.01 0.94
N PRO A 5 -37.86 -0.55 0.00
CA PRO A 5 -37.39 -1.51 -1.00
C PRO A 5 -36.32 -0.98 -1.97
N ASN A 6 -36.21 0.34 -2.13
CA ASN A 6 -35.26 1.01 -3.02
C ASN A 6 -34.02 1.56 -2.29
N LEU A 7 -33.88 1.28 -0.99
CA LEU A 7 -32.70 1.68 -0.22
C LEU A 7 -31.55 0.68 -0.42
N TYR A 8 -30.39 1.20 -0.81
CA TYR A 8 -29.13 0.45 -0.87
C TYR A 8 -28.16 1.02 0.15
N LEU A 9 -27.63 0.16 1.02
CA LEU A 9 -26.62 0.55 1.99
C LEU A 9 -25.23 0.23 1.42
N SER A 10 -24.47 1.30 1.17
CA SER A 10 -23.05 1.21 0.86
C SER A 10 -22.29 0.84 2.13
N PHE A 11 -21.88 -0.42 2.21
CA PHE A 11 -21.27 -1.00 3.39
C PHE A 11 -19.75 -0.98 3.28
N VAL A 12 -19.11 -0.27 4.20
CA VAL A 12 -17.65 -0.15 4.24
C VAL A 12 -17.06 -1.27 5.08
N TYR A 13 -16.08 -1.97 4.51
CA TYR A 13 -15.21 -2.88 5.24
C TYR A 13 -13.84 -2.88 4.59
N GLN A 14 -12.81 -3.16 5.39
CA GLN A 14 -11.44 -3.20 4.91
C GLN A 14 -10.99 -4.64 4.73
N SER A 15 -10.97 -5.10 3.49
CA SER A 15 -10.62 -6.48 3.11
C SER A 15 -9.24 -6.88 3.62
N SER A 16 -8.26 -5.98 3.59
CA SER A 16 -6.93 -6.23 4.15
C SER A 16 -6.94 -6.51 5.66
N ALA A 17 -7.85 -5.88 6.43
CA ALA A 17 -7.99 -6.08 7.86
C ALA A 17 -8.49 -7.48 8.23
N GLN A 18 -9.09 -8.18 7.28
CA GLN A 18 -9.63 -9.53 7.46
C GLN A 18 -8.58 -10.64 7.39
N ARG A 19 -7.31 -10.28 7.24
CA ARG A 19 -6.18 -11.12 7.68
C ARG A 19 -6.31 -11.52 9.14
N ASN A 20 -6.93 -10.67 9.96
CA ASN A 20 -7.38 -11.07 11.29
C ASN A 20 -8.74 -11.79 11.18
N PRO A 21 -8.83 -13.08 11.57
CA PRO A 21 -10.08 -13.83 11.52
C PRO A 21 -11.21 -13.21 12.35
N GLU A 22 -10.89 -12.51 13.44
CA GLU A 22 -11.92 -11.84 14.26
C GLU A 22 -12.56 -10.67 13.51
N ASN A 23 -11.79 -9.90 12.72
CA ASN A 23 -12.33 -8.83 11.89
C ASN A 23 -13.25 -9.40 10.78
N LEU A 24 -12.90 -10.55 10.20
CA LEU A 24 -13.75 -11.25 9.23
C LEU A 24 -15.06 -11.73 9.89
N LYS A 25 -14.97 -12.27 11.10
CA LYS A 25 -16.13 -12.73 11.87
C LYS A 25 -17.07 -11.58 12.21
N GLU A 26 -16.54 -10.47 12.74
CA GLU A 26 -17.31 -9.27 13.04
C GLU A 26 -18.01 -8.72 11.79
N TRP A 27 -17.28 -8.65 10.66
CA TRP A 27 -17.88 -8.27 9.38
C TRP A 27 -19.09 -9.14 9.02
N ARG A 28 -18.98 -10.47 9.11
CA ARG A 28 -20.09 -11.40 8.85
C ARG A 28 -21.28 -11.18 9.80
N GLU A 29 -21.01 -10.94 11.08
CA GLU A 29 -22.04 -10.67 12.09
C GLU A 29 -22.80 -9.38 11.79
N ILE A 30 -22.09 -8.30 11.45
CA ILE A 30 -22.69 -7.02 11.06
C ILE A 30 -23.53 -7.18 9.79
N VAL A 31 -23.00 -7.85 8.76
CA VAL A 31 -23.73 -8.12 7.50
C VAL A 31 -25.02 -8.90 7.76
N ALA A 32 -24.95 -9.97 8.56
CA ALA A 32 -26.13 -10.75 8.93
C ALA A 32 -27.16 -9.90 9.70
N GLY A 33 -26.70 -9.01 10.57
CA GLY A 33 -27.56 -8.05 11.29
C GLY A 33 -28.35 -7.15 10.33
N TRP A 34 -27.68 -6.55 9.35
CA TRP A 34 -28.34 -5.70 8.34
C TRP A 34 -29.28 -6.48 7.43
N GLN A 35 -28.92 -7.71 7.04
CA GLN A 35 -29.78 -8.57 6.22
C GLN A 35 -31.07 -8.95 6.94
N LYS A 36 -31.04 -9.19 8.27
CA LYS A 36 -32.25 -9.43 9.07
C LYS A 36 -33.24 -8.26 9.04
N LEU A 37 -32.76 -7.04 8.77
CA LEU A 37 -33.60 -5.84 8.61
C LEU A 37 -34.10 -5.64 7.17
N GLY A 38 -33.75 -6.55 6.25
CA GLY A 38 -34.11 -6.48 4.83
C GLY A 38 -33.22 -5.54 4.01
N ALA A 39 -32.03 -5.19 4.50
CA ALA A 39 -31.13 -4.28 3.78
C ALA A 39 -30.61 -4.88 2.48
N LYS A 40 -30.60 -4.08 1.40
CA LYS A 40 -29.84 -4.37 0.19
C LYS A 40 -28.45 -3.75 0.34
N LEU A 41 -27.41 -4.56 0.18
CA LEU A 41 -26.04 -4.13 0.46
C LEU A 41 -25.23 -3.95 -0.83
N VAL A 42 -24.32 -2.99 -0.79
CA VAL A 42 -23.31 -2.70 -1.82
C VAL A 42 -21.96 -2.65 -1.12
N VAL A 43 -20.94 -3.29 -1.69
CA VAL A 43 -19.57 -3.22 -1.15
C VAL A 43 -18.99 -1.84 -1.44
N ARG A 44 -18.42 -1.19 -0.42
CA ARG A 44 -17.57 0.00 -0.58
C ARG A 44 -16.23 -0.23 0.11
N GLU A 45 -15.12 -0.11 -0.62
CA GLU A 45 -13.80 -0.42 -0.04
C GLU A 45 -12.66 0.44 -0.62
N GLY A 46 -11.67 0.78 0.20
CA GLY A 46 -10.40 1.38 -0.18
C GLY A 46 -9.30 0.35 -0.45
N TRP A 47 -9.40 -0.37 -1.57
CA TRP A 47 -8.44 -1.40 -2.01
C TRP A 47 -7.03 -0.86 -2.32
N GLY A 48 -6.86 0.45 -2.40
CA GLY A 48 -5.56 1.10 -2.56
C GLY A 48 -5.43 2.32 -1.66
N ASN A 49 -5.83 2.16 -0.40
CA ASN A 49 -5.88 3.25 0.58
C ASN A 49 -4.53 4.00 0.65
N HIS A 50 -4.61 5.34 0.64
CA HIS A 50 -3.47 6.26 0.77
C HIS A 50 -2.57 6.02 2.00
N TYR A 51 -3.03 5.27 3.01
CA TYR A 51 -2.21 4.78 4.12
C TYR A 51 -1.07 3.84 3.68
N ALA A 52 -1.23 3.17 2.54
CA ALA A 52 -0.24 2.26 1.97
C ALA A 52 1.02 2.98 1.45
N LEU A 53 0.98 4.30 1.25
CA LEU A 53 2.10 5.11 0.74
C LEU A 53 2.70 4.61 -0.60
N ASP A 54 1.89 3.92 -1.41
CA ASP A 54 2.29 3.22 -2.63
C ASP A 54 3.30 2.07 -2.43
N LEU A 55 3.49 1.61 -1.19
CA LEU A 55 4.21 0.36 -0.87
C LEU A 55 3.38 -0.87 -1.34
N PRO A 56 4.00 -2.06 -1.48
CA PRO A 56 3.32 -3.28 -1.92
C PRO A 56 2.43 -3.85 -0.82
N TYR A 57 1.32 -3.16 -0.55
CA TYR A 57 0.26 -3.53 0.38
C TYR A 57 -0.74 -4.48 -0.28
N LEU A 58 -0.24 -5.64 -0.69
CA LEU A 58 -1.03 -6.65 -1.40
C LEU A 58 -2.04 -7.29 -0.46
N HIS A 59 -3.22 -7.64 -0.98
CA HIS A 59 -4.28 -8.36 -0.27
C HIS A 59 -5.29 -8.97 -1.25
N TYR A 60 -4.83 -9.36 -2.45
CA TYR A 60 -5.69 -9.90 -3.49
C TYR A 60 -6.39 -11.18 -3.04
N GLY A 61 -5.76 -12.03 -2.21
CA GLY A 61 -6.43 -13.21 -1.65
C GLY A 61 -7.67 -12.85 -0.83
N GLN A 62 -7.58 -11.80 -0.01
CA GLN A 62 -8.72 -11.27 0.74
C GLN A 62 -9.75 -10.67 -0.23
N ILE A 63 -9.34 -9.83 -1.19
CA ILE A 63 -10.25 -9.26 -2.21
C ILE A 63 -11.06 -10.35 -2.92
N LEU A 64 -10.38 -11.38 -3.42
CA LEU A 64 -11.00 -12.49 -4.14
C LEU A 64 -12.04 -13.21 -3.27
N THR A 65 -11.65 -13.55 -2.03
CA THR A 65 -12.53 -14.25 -1.08
C THR A 65 -13.72 -13.37 -0.69
N ASN A 66 -13.48 -12.08 -0.45
CA ASN A 66 -14.51 -11.15 -0.01
C ASN A 66 -15.54 -10.85 -1.08
N LEU A 67 -15.12 -10.64 -2.33
CA LEU A 67 -16.06 -10.38 -3.42
C LEU A 67 -16.90 -11.62 -3.74
N ALA A 68 -16.28 -12.82 -3.73
CA ALA A 68 -17.02 -14.08 -3.86
C ALA A 68 -18.03 -14.28 -2.72
N GLU A 69 -17.63 -14.01 -1.48
CA GLU A 69 -18.53 -14.13 -0.34
C GLU A 69 -19.64 -13.07 -0.36
N ALA A 70 -19.33 -11.81 -0.70
CA ALA A 70 -20.31 -10.75 -0.85
C ALA A 70 -21.38 -11.13 -1.90
N ARG A 71 -20.96 -11.72 -3.02
CA ARG A 71 -21.87 -12.25 -4.03
C ARG A 71 -22.80 -13.32 -3.47
N ARG A 72 -22.26 -14.30 -2.73
CA ARG A 72 -23.04 -15.36 -2.04
C ARG A 72 -24.02 -14.79 -1.02
N LEU A 73 -23.65 -13.70 -0.35
CA LEU A 73 -24.49 -12.97 0.59
C LEU A 73 -25.50 -12.04 -0.10
N GLY A 74 -25.57 -12.02 -1.43
CA GLY A 74 -26.57 -11.23 -2.16
C GLY A 74 -26.27 -9.73 -2.20
N PHE A 75 -25.01 -9.32 -2.04
CA PHE A 75 -24.60 -7.95 -2.36
C PHE A 75 -24.88 -7.67 -3.84
N THR A 76 -25.36 -6.46 -4.10
CA THR A 76 -25.89 -6.06 -5.41
C THR A 76 -24.86 -5.36 -6.30
N GLY A 77 -23.74 -4.94 -5.72
CA GLY A 77 -22.65 -4.31 -6.44
C GLY A 77 -21.45 -4.06 -5.53
N ALA A 78 -20.37 -3.56 -6.12
CA ALA A 78 -19.15 -3.15 -5.43
C ALA A 78 -18.58 -1.90 -6.07
N TYR A 79 -17.98 -1.03 -5.28
CA TYR A 79 -17.15 0.09 -5.73
C TYR A 79 -16.12 0.45 -4.67
N GLY A 80 -15.16 1.29 -5.03
CA GLY A 80 -14.09 1.60 -4.09
C GLY A 80 -13.15 2.69 -4.54
N ASP A 81 -12.24 3.04 -3.64
CA ASP A 81 -11.08 3.88 -3.90
C ASP A 81 -9.81 3.04 -4.01
N GLY A 82 -8.90 3.49 -4.87
CA GLY A 82 -7.64 2.83 -5.15
C GLY A 82 -6.50 3.85 -5.24
N THR A 83 -5.27 3.35 -5.26
CA THR A 83 -4.11 4.14 -5.65
C THR A 83 -3.95 4.10 -7.17
N LYS A 84 -3.24 5.07 -7.75
CA LYS A 84 -2.80 4.94 -9.14
C LYS A 84 -1.59 4.02 -9.30
N CYS A 85 -0.95 3.59 -8.21
CA CYS A 85 0.32 2.86 -8.25
C CYS A 85 0.16 1.37 -8.62
N PHE A 86 0.00 1.09 -9.91
CA PHE A 86 0.05 -0.27 -10.45
C PHE A 86 1.40 -0.95 -10.22
N ALA A 87 2.49 -0.17 -10.11
CA ALA A 87 3.85 -0.70 -9.97
C ALA A 87 4.02 -1.61 -8.74
N THR A 88 3.24 -1.37 -7.68
CA THR A 88 3.26 -2.18 -6.45
C THR A 88 1.93 -2.86 -6.13
N GLN A 89 0.85 -2.54 -6.86
CA GLN A 89 -0.51 -2.97 -6.54
C GLN A 89 -1.23 -3.73 -7.67
N ALA A 90 -0.58 -3.97 -8.82
CA ALA A 90 -1.20 -4.65 -9.97
C ALA A 90 -1.98 -5.94 -9.63
N PRO A 91 -1.50 -6.85 -8.75
CA PRO A 91 -2.28 -8.02 -8.35
C PRO A 91 -3.64 -7.69 -7.73
N ASN A 92 -3.71 -6.65 -6.89
CA ASN A 92 -4.97 -6.22 -6.27
C ASN A 92 -5.95 -5.73 -7.34
N PHE A 93 -5.50 -4.88 -8.27
CA PHE A 93 -6.36 -4.39 -9.35
C PHE A 93 -6.88 -5.49 -10.25
N TRP A 94 -6.03 -6.47 -10.58
CA TRP A 94 -6.48 -7.63 -11.35
C TRP A 94 -7.57 -8.39 -10.62
N ALA A 95 -7.36 -8.74 -9.35
CA ALA A 95 -8.36 -9.44 -8.55
C ALA A 95 -9.70 -8.69 -8.48
N ILE A 96 -9.68 -7.38 -8.24
CA ILE A 96 -10.87 -6.53 -8.19
C ILE A 96 -11.62 -6.59 -9.52
N VAL A 97 -10.94 -6.27 -10.63
CA VAL A 97 -11.58 -6.17 -11.95
C VAL A 97 -12.16 -7.52 -12.37
N ARG A 98 -11.43 -8.61 -12.17
CA ARG A 98 -11.90 -9.95 -12.59
C ARG A 98 -13.11 -10.41 -11.78
N MET A 99 -13.12 -10.19 -10.47
CA MET A 99 -14.24 -10.59 -9.62
C MET A 99 -15.45 -9.65 -9.75
N MET A 100 -15.26 -8.37 -10.03
CA MET A 100 -16.37 -7.46 -10.29
C MET A 100 -17.02 -7.70 -11.66
N TRP A 101 -16.23 -8.12 -12.66
CA TRP A 101 -16.75 -8.50 -13.97
C TRP A 101 -17.54 -9.81 -13.92
N ASP A 102 -17.02 -10.79 -13.19
CA ASP A 102 -17.57 -12.15 -13.11
C ASP A 102 -17.39 -12.69 -11.68
N PRO A 103 -18.35 -12.42 -10.78
CA PRO A 103 -18.24 -12.77 -9.36
C PRO A 103 -18.47 -14.26 -9.08
N GLU A 104 -18.92 -15.03 -10.07
CA GLU A 104 -19.07 -16.50 -9.99
C GLU A 104 -17.79 -17.23 -10.40
N ARG A 105 -16.77 -16.51 -10.89
CA ARG A 105 -15.47 -17.06 -11.25
C ARG A 105 -14.81 -17.75 -10.06
N ASP A 106 -14.18 -18.89 -10.31
CA ASP A 106 -13.33 -19.58 -9.35
C ASP A 106 -12.15 -18.68 -8.92
N PRO A 107 -12.12 -18.22 -7.65
CA PRO A 107 -11.04 -17.37 -7.14
C PRO A 107 -9.64 -17.98 -7.31
N SER A 108 -9.53 -19.30 -7.25
CA SER A 108 -8.24 -20.00 -7.32
C SER A 108 -7.57 -19.90 -8.70
N LYS A 109 -8.31 -19.52 -9.74
CA LYS A 109 -7.81 -19.39 -11.12
C LYS A 109 -7.42 -17.95 -11.47
N VAL A 110 -7.84 -16.96 -10.68
CA VAL A 110 -7.70 -15.55 -11.06
C VAL A 110 -6.24 -15.11 -11.13
N MET A 111 -5.42 -15.46 -10.13
CA MET A 111 -4.02 -15.04 -10.07
C MET A 111 -3.08 -15.84 -10.98
N PRO A 112 -3.22 -17.17 -11.14
CA PRO A 112 -2.47 -17.89 -12.17
C PRO A 112 -2.66 -17.29 -13.58
N ASP A 113 -3.90 -16.94 -13.94
CA ASP A 113 -4.21 -16.28 -15.21
C ASP A 113 -3.53 -14.91 -15.32
N PHE A 114 -3.48 -14.14 -14.23
CA PHE A 114 -2.76 -12.86 -14.19
C PHE A 114 -1.30 -13.05 -14.56
N TYR A 115 -0.58 -13.91 -13.85
CA TYR A 115 0.87 -14.02 -14.03
C TYR A 115 1.23 -14.56 -15.42
N ALA A 116 0.49 -15.58 -15.89
CA ALA A 116 0.69 -16.16 -17.22
C ALA A 116 0.45 -15.12 -18.33
N SER A 117 -0.66 -14.38 -18.26
CA SER A 117 -1.01 -13.37 -19.27
C SER A 117 -0.16 -12.11 -19.19
N ALA A 118 0.19 -11.68 -17.98
CA ALA A 118 0.91 -10.44 -17.76
C ALA A 118 2.40 -10.56 -18.07
N TYR A 119 3.02 -11.72 -17.82
CA TYR A 119 4.48 -11.85 -17.84
C TYR A 119 5.02 -13.03 -18.65
N GLY A 120 4.16 -13.91 -19.18
CA GLY A 120 4.57 -14.98 -20.09
C GLY A 120 5.70 -15.84 -19.53
N PRO A 121 6.88 -15.93 -20.19
CA PRO A 121 8.02 -16.71 -19.70
C PRO A 121 8.50 -16.35 -18.28
N ALA A 122 8.27 -15.11 -17.83
CA ALA A 122 8.66 -14.64 -16.50
C ALA A 122 7.55 -14.80 -15.43
N ALA A 123 6.41 -15.44 -15.76
CA ALA A 123 5.25 -15.55 -14.88
C ALA A 123 5.59 -16.08 -13.48
N GLY A 124 6.32 -17.20 -13.38
CA GLY A 124 6.67 -17.79 -12.08
C GLY A 124 7.61 -16.91 -11.24
N ALA A 125 8.52 -16.17 -11.88
CA ALA A 125 9.41 -15.25 -11.19
C ALA A 125 8.65 -14.01 -10.67
N MET A 126 7.73 -13.48 -11.48
CA MET A 126 6.88 -12.36 -11.09
C MET A 126 5.86 -12.73 -10.00
N GLU A 127 5.30 -13.94 -10.05
CA GLU A 127 4.48 -14.48 -8.96
C GLU A 127 5.30 -14.54 -7.67
N ALA A 128 6.49 -15.12 -7.70
CA ALA A 128 7.36 -15.19 -6.54
C ALA A 128 7.76 -13.80 -6.00
N TYR A 129 7.94 -12.80 -6.87
CA TYR A 129 8.20 -11.41 -6.50
C TYR A 129 7.04 -10.83 -5.68
N PHE A 130 5.82 -10.82 -6.21
CA PHE A 130 4.66 -10.27 -5.50
C PHE A 130 4.31 -11.07 -4.23
N GLU A 131 4.41 -12.39 -4.29
CA GLU A 131 4.14 -13.26 -3.15
C GLU A 131 5.14 -13.07 -2.01
N SER A 132 6.33 -12.51 -2.27
CA SER A 132 7.27 -12.14 -1.21
C SER A 132 6.65 -11.09 -0.28
N TYR A 133 5.96 -10.09 -0.86
CA TYR A 133 5.25 -9.07 -0.09
C TYR A 133 3.93 -9.55 0.49
N ASN A 134 3.14 -10.28 -0.31
CA ASN A 134 1.84 -10.75 0.15
C ASN A 134 1.95 -11.68 1.37
N ARG A 135 2.84 -12.68 1.31
CA ARG A 135 3.09 -13.57 2.46
C ARG A 135 3.66 -12.83 3.66
N ALA A 136 4.58 -11.88 3.44
CA ALA A 136 5.12 -11.10 4.55
C ALA A 136 4.03 -10.32 5.28
N LEU A 137 3.06 -9.74 4.56
CA LEU A 137 1.91 -9.06 5.17
C LEU A 137 1.02 -10.05 5.94
N ASP A 138 0.78 -11.24 5.41
CA ASP A 138 -0.02 -12.27 6.10
C ASP A 138 0.69 -12.75 7.39
N GLU A 139 1.97 -13.13 7.30
CA GLU A 139 2.76 -13.67 8.41
C GLU A 139 3.04 -12.63 9.51
N ASN A 140 3.22 -11.37 9.12
CA ASN A 140 3.57 -10.30 10.05
C ASN A 140 2.37 -9.45 10.48
N TRP A 141 1.14 -9.78 10.06
CA TRP A 141 -0.03 -8.93 10.30
C TRP A 141 -0.25 -8.59 11.78
N SER A 142 0.00 -9.57 12.66
CA SER A 142 -0.09 -9.42 14.12
C SER A 142 0.92 -8.44 14.72
N LYS A 143 1.91 -7.98 13.95
CA LYS A 143 2.92 -7.00 14.36
C LYS A 143 2.50 -5.55 14.12
N LEU A 144 1.29 -5.32 13.59
CA LEU A 144 0.69 -3.99 13.52
C LEU A 144 0.64 -3.35 14.91
N ASP A 145 0.76 -2.02 14.95
CA ASP A 145 0.49 -1.31 16.19
C ASP A 145 -1.02 -1.21 16.39
N HIS A 146 -1.47 -1.28 17.63
CA HIS A 146 -2.86 -1.03 18.01
C HIS A 146 -2.96 0.34 18.71
N VAL A 147 -2.47 1.39 18.04
CA VAL A 147 -2.54 2.77 18.57
C VAL A 147 -3.99 3.24 18.65
N VAL A 148 -4.79 2.86 17.65
CA VAL A 148 -6.24 3.06 17.61
C VAL A 148 -6.91 1.71 17.65
N ASP A 149 -7.84 1.53 18.60
CA ASP A 149 -8.69 0.35 18.69
C ASP A 149 -9.78 0.44 17.62
N THR A 150 -9.54 -0.22 16.49
CA THR A 150 -10.49 -0.30 15.38
C THR A 150 -10.34 -1.64 14.68
N THR A 151 -11.46 -2.16 14.20
CA THR A 151 -11.54 -3.41 13.43
C THR A 151 -11.14 -3.20 11.97
N GLY A 152 -10.96 -1.94 11.57
CA GLY A 152 -10.40 -1.53 10.30
C GLY A 152 -8.89 -1.20 10.35
N MET A 153 -8.39 -0.67 9.24
CA MET A 153 -7.06 -0.08 9.11
C MET A 153 -7.09 1.39 9.50
N ALA A 154 -6.33 1.73 10.54
CA ALA A 154 -5.98 3.10 10.88
C ALA A 154 -4.55 3.43 10.44
N TYR A 155 -4.33 4.65 9.96
CA TYR A 155 -3.00 5.11 9.56
C TYR A 155 -1.96 5.00 10.68
N ALA A 156 -2.35 5.38 11.90
CA ALA A 156 -1.50 5.33 13.08
C ALA A 156 -1.04 3.90 13.44
N ASN A 157 -1.84 2.88 13.08
CA ASN A 157 -1.53 1.47 13.31
C ASN A 157 -0.50 0.93 12.30
N LEU A 158 -0.39 1.57 11.12
CA LEU A 158 0.43 1.11 10.01
C LEU A 158 1.77 1.85 9.90
N ILE A 159 1.79 3.17 10.14
CA ILE A 159 2.95 4.02 9.82
C ILE A 159 4.24 3.61 10.54
N GLY A 160 4.14 3.21 11.81
CA GLY A 160 5.28 2.72 12.61
C GLY A 160 5.58 1.23 12.44
N ALA A 161 4.74 0.49 11.69
CA ALA A 161 4.81 -0.96 11.59
C ALA A 161 5.43 -1.45 10.27
N TRP A 162 5.64 -0.58 9.27
CA TRP A 162 6.08 -0.99 7.93
C TRP A 162 7.31 -1.90 7.90
N ARG A 163 8.36 -1.62 8.68
CA ARG A 163 9.55 -2.50 8.75
C ARG A 163 9.33 -3.82 9.46
N ARG A 164 8.31 -3.92 10.32
CA ARG A 164 7.90 -5.19 10.94
C ARG A 164 7.04 -6.02 9.98
N LEU A 165 6.21 -5.35 9.17
CA LEU A 165 5.34 -5.98 8.18
C LEU A 165 6.11 -6.43 6.94
N ILE A 166 7.03 -5.60 6.47
CA ILE A 166 7.91 -5.85 5.32
C ILE A 166 9.37 -5.65 5.78
N PRO A 167 9.97 -6.68 6.38
CA PRO A 167 11.38 -6.68 6.77
C PRO A 167 12.35 -6.53 5.59
N VAL A 168 13.61 -6.18 5.88
CA VAL A 168 14.64 -5.95 4.85
C VAL A 168 14.91 -7.20 4.02
N GLU A 169 14.86 -8.37 4.64
CA GLU A 169 15.02 -9.67 4.02
C GLU A 169 13.92 -9.97 2.98
N VAL A 170 12.70 -9.48 3.21
CA VAL A 170 11.60 -9.61 2.24
C VAL A 170 11.88 -8.75 1.01
N VAL A 171 12.35 -7.52 1.21
CA VAL A 171 12.73 -6.62 0.10
C VAL A 171 13.87 -7.22 -0.71
N ALA A 172 14.89 -7.80 -0.06
CA ALA A 172 16.02 -8.46 -0.73
C ALA A 172 15.61 -9.73 -1.48
N ALA A 173 14.69 -10.52 -0.90
CA ALA A 173 14.13 -11.69 -1.57
C ALA A 173 13.33 -11.28 -2.82
N ALA A 174 12.47 -10.28 -2.70
CA ALA A 174 11.71 -9.73 -3.83
C ALA A 174 12.65 -9.21 -4.94
N GLU A 175 13.70 -8.46 -4.57
CA GLU A 175 14.72 -7.98 -5.51
C GLU A 175 15.32 -9.12 -6.35
N THR A 176 15.70 -10.21 -5.69
CA THR A 176 16.27 -11.38 -6.35
C THR A 176 15.27 -12.01 -7.34
N ARG A 177 13.99 -12.08 -6.97
CA ARG A 177 12.93 -12.61 -7.87
C ARG A 177 12.67 -11.70 -9.05
N LEU A 178 12.73 -10.39 -8.86
CA LEU A 178 12.54 -9.43 -9.93
C LEU A 178 13.71 -9.46 -10.93
N GLN A 179 14.94 -9.57 -10.46
CA GLN A 179 16.12 -9.75 -11.33
C GLN A 179 16.02 -11.03 -12.17
N GLU A 180 15.50 -12.11 -11.59
CA GLU A 180 15.24 -13.33 -12.35
C GLU A 180 14.14 -13.14 -13.41
N ALA A 181 13.06 -12.42 -13.07
CA ALA A 181 12.03 -12.07 -14.04
C ALA A 181 12.59 -11.24 -15.22
N GLU A 182 13.45 -10.25 -14.94
CA GLU A 182 14.13 -9.44 -15.95
C GLU A 182 15.00 -10.30 -16.88
N ARG A 183 15.67 -11.32 -16.35
CA ARG A 183 16.49 -12.26 -17.13
C ARG A 183 15.66 -13.18 -18.02
N LEU A 184 14.49 -13.61 -17.54
CA LEU A 184 13.60 -14.54 -18.25
C LEU A 184 12.74 -13.85 -19.32
N ALA A 185 12.50 -12.55 -19.18
CA ALA A 185 11.60 -11.82 -20.06
C ALA A 185 12.24 -11.56 -21.43
N PRO A 186 11.60 -11.99 -22.54
CA PRO A 186 12.05 -11.58 -23.86
C PRO A 186 11.83 -10.07 -24.06
N PRO A 187 12.61 -9.41 -24.92
CA PRO A 187 12.35 -8.03 -25.32
C PRO A 187 10.91 -7.84 -25.82
N GLY A 188 10.27 -6.74 -25.44
CA GLY A 188 8.88 -6.42 -25.80
C GLY A 188 8.00 -6.22 -24.56
N GLU A 189 6.70 -6.45 -24.71
CA GLU A 189 5.69 -6.06 -23.71
C GLU A 189 5.92 -6.68 -22.32
N TYR A 190 6.39 -7.93 -22.24
CA TYR A 190 6.71 -8.55 -20.96
C TYR A 190 7.85 -7.85 -20.24
N ALA A 191 8.95 -7.54 -20.95
CA ALA A 191 10.07 -6.79 -20.38
C ALA A 191 9.65 -5.36 -19.98
N ASP A 192 8.76 -4.71 -20.75
CA ASP A 192 8.25 -3.38 -20.41
C ASP A 192 7.42 -3.39 -19.12
N ARG A 193 6.54 -4.38 -18.94
CA ARG A 193 5.76 -4.56 -17.71
C ARG A 193 6.66 -4.86 -16.51
N ILE A 194 7.72 -5.64 -16.68
CA ILE A 194 8.68 -5.93 -15.62
C ILE A 194 9.51 -4.70 -15.24
N ARG A 195 9.96 -3.91 -16.23
CA ARG A 195 10.61 -2.61 -15.99
C ARG A 195 9.70 -1.64 -15.23
N PHE A 196 8.40 -1.71 -15.46
CA PHE A 196 7.44 -0.95 -14.69
C PHE A 196 7.39 -1.38 -13.21
N HIS A 197 7.52 -2.68 -12.90
CA HIS A 197 7.64 -3.16 -11.51
C HIS A 197 9.00 -2.86 -10.88
N ARG A 198 10.08 -2.76 -11.67
CA ARG A 198 11.40 -2.27 -11.21
C ARG A 198 11.30 -0.90 -10.56
N LEU A 199 10.54 0.03 -11.14
CA LEU A 199 10.27 1.33 -10.51
C LEU A 199 9.60 1.17 -9.13
N GLY A 200 8.58 0.31 -9.05
CA GLY A 200 7.87 0.02 -7.79
C GLY A 200 8.80 -0.58 -6.74
N GLN A 201 9.69 -1.48 -7.15
CA GLN A 201 10.69 -2.10 -6.28
C GLN A 201 11.71 -1.10 -5.73
N SER A 202 12.29 -0.28 -6.60
CA SER A 202 13.22 0.79 -6.19
C SER A 202 12.55 1.76 -5.22
N TYR A 203 11.34 2.21 -5.53
CA TYR A 203 10.56 3.07 -4.64
C TYR A 203 10.27 2.40 -3.30
N THR A 204 9.93 1.12 -3.30
CA THR A 204 9.65 0.35 -2.07
C THR A 204 10.87 0.26 -1.18
N ALA A 205 12.05 -0.06 -1.73
CA ALA A 205 13.30 -0.14 -0.98
C ALA A 205 13.66 1.21 -0.35
N THR A 206 13.67 2.28 -1.15
CA THR A 206 13.97 3.64 -0.71
C THR A 206 12.99 4.11 0.37
N LEU A 207 11.67 3.91 0.16
CA LEU A 207 10.66 4.38 1.08
C LEU A 207 10.68 3.61 2.41
N LEU A 208 10.84 2.28 2.40
CA LEU A 208 10.93 1.51 3.65
C LEU A 208 12.16 1.90 4.50
N GLU A 209 13.28 2.23 3.85
CA GLU A 209 14.45 2.77 4.55
C GLU A 209 14.19 4.16 5.13
N LEU A 210 13.55 5.04 4.36
CA LEU A 210 13.09 6.35 4.83
C LEU A 210 12.18 6.26 6.05
N LEU A 211 11.18 5.38 6.02
CA LEU A 211 10.21 5.26 7.12
C LEU A 211 10.89 4.78 8.40
N ASP A 212 11.87 3.88 8.31
CA ASP A 212 12.64 3.46 9.48
C ASP A 212 13.57 4.56 9.99
N ALA A 213 14.23 5.28 9.08
CA ALA A 213 15.04 6.44 9.42
C ALA A 213 14.19 7.53 10.10
N TYR A 214 13.00 7.82 9.60
CA TYR A 214 12.10 8.81 10.21
C TYR A 214 11.63 8.38 11.60
N ARG A 215 11.28 7.10 11.80
CA ARG A 215 10.95 6.58 13.12
C ARG A 215 12.14 6.77 14.09
N ARG A 216 13.35 6.40 13.66
CA ARG A 216 14.54 6.52 14.51
C ARG A 216 14.95 7.97 14.77
N LEU A 217 14.82 8.86 13.79
CA LEU A 217 15.01 10.30 13.99
C LEU A 217 14.01 10.89 15.00
N ALA A 218 12.77 10.40 15.01
CA ALA A 218 11.80 10.80 16.03
C ALA A 218 12.18 10.32 17.44
N GLU A 219 12.74 9.11 17.58
CA GLU A 219 13.34 8.61 18.83
C GLU A 219 14.54 9.47 19.28
N LEU A 220 15.30 10.01 18.33
CA LEU A 220 16.44 10.91 18.56
C LEU A 220 16.04 12.39 18.72
N GLY A 221 14.74 12.67 18.85
CA GLY A 221 14.22 14.00 19.20
C GLY A 221 13.93 14.93 18.03
N VAL A 222 14.03 14.47 16.78
CA VAL A 222 13.59 15.25 15.61
C VAL A 222 12.06 15.23 15.53
N ARG A 223 11.43 16.40 15.30
CA ARG A 223 9.97 16.50 15.22
C ARG A 223 9.48 16.05 13.84
N LEU A 224 8.90 14.85 13.77
CA LEU A 224 8.43 14.20 12.55
C LEU A 224 6.97 13.75 12.70
N ASP A 225 6.08 14.69 13.00
CA ASP A 225 4.61 14.54 13.10
C ASP A 225 4.14 13.14 13.56
N SER A 226 3.57 12.34 12.64
CA SER A 226 2.97 11.04 12.94
C SER A 226 3.95 10.05 13.59
N PHE A 227 5.26 10.14 13.31
CA PHE A 227 6.27 9.33 13.97
C PHE A 227 6.50 9.78 15.41
N SER A 228 6.58 11.10 15.64
CA SER A 228 6.73 11.65 16.98
C SER A 228 5.55 11.34 17.91
N SER A 229 4.35 11.09 17.37
CA SER A 229 3.18 10.69 18.17
C SER A 229 3.15 9.21 18.57
N VAL A 230 3.82 8.33 17.81
CA VAL A 230 3.79 6.87 18.07
C VAL A 230 5.05 6.35 18.78
N VAL A 231 6.14 7.11 18.74
CA VAL A 231 7.39 6.77 19.43
C VAL A 231 7.23 6.92 20.94
N LYS A 232 7.58 5.86 21.68
CA LYS A 232 7.46 5.79 23.15
C LYS A 232 8.76 6.09 23.90
N THR A 233 9.89 5.97 23.21
CA THR A 233 11.24 6.11 23.79
C THR A 233 11.94 7.33 23.19
N ARG A 234 12.68 8.06 24.03
CA ARG A 234 13.55 9.14 23.58
C ARG A 234 14.98 8.84 23.98
N VAL A 235 15.89 8.90 23.02
CA VAL A 235 17.31 8.64 23.18
C VAL A 235 18.07 9.89 22.76
N SER A 236 19.13 10.23 23.48
CA SER A 236 20.02 11.33 23.10
C SER A 236 21.31 10.76 22.52
N ASP A 237 21.40 10.72 21.20
CA ASP A 237 22.64 10.42 20.47
C ASP A 237 22.79 11.41 19.31
N PRO A 238 23.52 12.53 19.50
CA PRO A 238 23.70 13.54 18.47
C PRO A 238 24.45 13.02 17.23
N GLN A 239 25.40 12.09 17.41
CA GLN A 239 26.20 11.56 16.31
C GLN A 239 25.35 10.67 15.41
N GLU A 240 24.58 9.76 15.99
CA GLU A 240 23.63 8.93 15.26
C GLU A 240 22.58 9.81 14.56
N ARG A 241 22.03 10.80 15.27
CA ARG A 241 21.04 11.72 14.71
C ARG A 241 21.57 12.46 13.48
N ASP A 242 22.77 13.03 13.55
CA ASP A 242 23.33 13.81 12.45
C ASP A 242 23.69 12.93 11.25
N ALA A 243 24.17 11.70 11.48
CA ALA A 243 24.40 10.72 10.41
C ALA A 243 23.08 10.30 9.74
N LEU A 244 22.05 10.03 10.55
CA LEU A 244 20.75 9.58 10.06
C LEU A 244 19.98 10.69 9.34
N LEU A 245 20.12 11.95 9.76
CA LEU A 245 19.56 13.11 9.04
C LEU A 245 20.13 13.19 7.62
N ARG A 246 21.45 13.02 7.45
CA ARG A 246 22.09 13.02 6.13
C ARG A 246 21.59 11.86 5.26
N ARG A 247 21.52 10.66 5.83
CA ARG A 247 21.00 9.49 5.10
C ARG A 247 19.53 9.66 4.69
N ALA A 248 18.69 10.17 5.60
CA ALA A 248 17.29 10.45 5.32
C ALA A 248 17.14 11.54 4.25
N TYR A 249 18.02 12.54 4.23
CA TYR A 249 18.06 13.54 3.17
C TYR A 249 18.35 12.89 1.81
N ASP A 250 19.43 12.10 1.71
CA ASP A 250 19.82 11.45 0.44
C ASP A 250 18.70 10.54 -0.09
N LEU A 251 18.09 9.74 0.77
CA LEU A 251 16.95 8.89 0.41
C LEU A 251 15.72 9.70 0.01
N GLY A 252 15.46 10.83 0.67
CA GLY A 252 14.34 11.69 0.33
C GLY A 252 14.52 12.35 -1.04
N GLU A 253 15.74 12.76 -1.39
CA GLU A 253 16.07 13.24 -2.74
C GLU A 253 15.95 12.12 -3.78
N GLU A 254 16.37 10.89 -3.44
CA GLU A 254 16.16 9.71 -4.30
C GLU A 254 14.68 9.41 -4.52
N ARG A 255 13.85 9.47 -3.47
CA ARG A 255 12.40 9.30 -3.57
C ARG A 255 11.78 10.34 -4.49
N GLU A 256 12.15 11.62 -4.35
CA GLU A 256 11.67 12.68 -5.22
C GLU A 256 12.06 12.41 -6.69
N LYS A 257 13.29 11.96 -6.95
CA LYS A 257 13.73 11.56 -8.30
C LYS A 257 12.90 10.42 -8.86
N LEU A 258 12.63 9.37 -8.07
CA LEU A 258 11.81 8.23 -8.49
C LEU A 258 10.37 8.65 -8.83
N LEU A 259 9.79 9.56 -8.03
CA LEU A 259 8.45 10.12 -8.29
C LEU A 259 8.40 10.96 -9.58
N LEU A 260 9.50 11.61 -9.94
CA LEU A 260 9.59 12.45 -11.15
C LEU A 260 10.02 11.69 -12.41
N ALA A 261 10.72 10.56 -12.28
CA ALA A 261 11.31 9.85 -13.42
C ALA A 261 10.28 9.29 -14.41
N HIS A 262 9.08 8.94 -13.93
CA HIS A 262 8.04 8.27 -14.72
C HIS A 262 6.63 8.77 -14.37
N ARG A 263 6.44 10.09 -14.36
CA ARG A 263 5.16 10.74 -13.99
C ARG A 263 3.99 10.35 -14.89
N ASP A 264 4.30 10.03 -16.15
CA ASP A 264 3.36 9.57 -17.17
C ASP A 264 2.92 8.12 -16.96
N TRP A 265 3.58 7.38 -16.07
CA TRP A 265 3.22 6.00 -15.75
C TRP A 265 2.21 5.95 -14.59
N ALA A 266 1.44 4.87 -14.54
CA ALA A 266 0.58 4.53 -13.40
C ALA A 266 1.40 4.01 -12.19
N GLY A 267 2.52 4.66 -11.87
CA GLY A 267 3.44 4.29 -10.79
C GLY A 267 3.16 5.00 -9.47
N PRO A 268 4.16 5.06 -8.56
CA PRO A 268 4.06 5.82 -7.32
C PRO A 268 3.60 7.27 -7.54
N SER A 269 2.76 7.78 -6.64
CA SER A 269 2.01 9.01 -6.84
C SER A 269 2.75 10.24 -6.32
N GLU A 270 3.31 11.01 -7.26
CA GLU A 270 3.89 12.33 -7.00
C GLU A 270 2.81 13.34 -6.56
N ALA A 271 1.58 13.20 -7.07
CA ALA A 271 0.46 14.05 -6.68
C ALA A 271 0.07 13.86 -5.21
N LEU A 272 0.05 12.60 -4.72
CA LEU A 272 -0.22 12.32 -3.30
C LEU A 272 0.89 12.86 -2.40
N TYR A 273 2.14 12.77 -2.84
CA TYR A 273 3.29 13.35 -2.14
C TYR A 273 3.21 14.88 -2.07
N ALA A 274 2.99 15.54 -3.21
CA ALA A 274 2.83 17.00 -3.29
C ALA A 274 1.65 17.49 -2.44
N PHE A 275 0.50 16.81 -2.53
CA PHE A 275 -0.69 17.12 -1.73
C PHE A 275 -0.39 17.03 -0.23
N ALA A 276 0.30 15.97 0.20
CA ALA A 276 0.66 15.81 1.61
C ALA A 276 1.52 17.00 2.07
N ASN A 277 2.58 17.33 1.34
CA ASN A 277 3.45 18.46 1.66
C ASN A 277 2.70 19.80 1.72
N GLU A 278 1.85 20.10 0.74
CA GLU A 278 1.06 21.34 0.68
C GLU A 278 0.11 21.47 1.87
N LYS A 279 -0.53 20.37 2.28
CA LYS A 279 -1.47 20.36 3.41
C LYS A 279 -0.80 20.27 4.78
N GLY A 280 0.53 20.34 4.84
CA GLY A 280 1.25 20.17 6.11
C GLY A 280 1.18 18.74 6.64
N LEU A 281 0.78 17.78 5.81
CA LEU A 281 0.66 16.37 6.18
C LEU A 281 1.96 15.66 5.79
N ARG A 282 2.58 14.94 6.72
CA ARG A 282 3.76 14.10 6.41
C ARG A 282 4.92 14.88 5.77
N GLN A 283 5.20 16.09 6.25
CA GLN A 283 6.32 16.94 5.82
C GLN A 283 7.70 16.42 6.27
N TRP A 284 7.89 15.10 6.34
CA TRP A 284 9.06 14.48 6.96
C TRP A 284 10.37 14.88 6.29
N HIS A 285 10.39 14.90 4.95
CA HIS A 285 11.59 15.29 4.21
C HIS A 285 11.89 16.79 4.34
N ALA A 286 10.85 17.63 4.41
CA ALA A 286 11.01 19.06 4.65
C ALA A 286 11.55 19.33 6.06
N GLU A 287 11.10 18.59 7.08
CA GLU A 287 11.64 18.68 8.44
C GLU A 287 13.09 18.16 8.52
N VAL A 288 13.46 17.14 7.74
CA VAL A 288 14.87 16.73 7.60
C VAL A 288 15.72 17.83 6.96
N LYS A 289 15.27 18.43 5.85
CA LYS A 289 15.94 19.57 5.20
C LYS A 289 16.16 20.71 6.20
N LYS A 290 15.11 21.08 6.94
CA LYS A 290 15.15 22.12 7.97
C LYS A 290 16.13 21.79 9.11
N ALA A 291 16.13 20.54 9.60
CA ALA A 291 17.05 20.10 10.64
C ALA A 291 18.52 20.15 10.20
N LEU A 292 18.79 20.01 8.89
CA LEU A 292 20.12 20.17 8.28
C LEU A 292 20.45 21.61 7.87
N GLY A 293 19.53 22.56 8.04
CA GLY A 293 19.70 23.95 7.59
C GLY A 293 19.65 24.14 6.06
N ILE A 294 19.00 23.22 5.35
CA ILE A 294 18.85 23.23 3.89
C ILE A 294 17.56 23.97 3.53
N ASN A 295 17.68 25.05 2.74
CA ASN A 295 16.59 26.00 2.47
C ASN A 295 15.95 25.89 1.08
N HIS A 296 16.25 24.86 0.29
CA HIS A 296 15.56 24.64 -0.99
C HIS A 296 14.31 23.79 -0.80
N PRO A 297 13.21 24.08 -1.54
CA PRO A 297 11.99 23.29 -1.44
C PRO A 297 12.18 21.86 -1.98
N SER A 298 11.20 21.01 -1.73
CA SER A 298 11.05 19.73 -2.43
C SER A 298 10.99 19.95 -3.94
N ALA A 299 11.58 19.04 -4.72
CA ALA A 299 11.43 19.04 -6.17
C ALA A 299 10.00 18.65 -6.61
N VAL A 300 9.19 18.09 -5.70
CA VAL A 300 7.82 17.63 -5.96
C VAL A 300 6.83 18.50 -5.17
N THR A 301 6.47 19.65 -5.76
CA THR A 301 5.41 20.54 -5.28
C THR A 301 4.28 20.66 -6.29
N ARG A 302 3.09 21.10 -5.86
CA ARG A 302 1.96 21.30 -6.78
C ARG A 302 2.29 22.28 -7.90
N GLU A 303 3.05 23.34 -7.63
CA GLU A 303 3.51 24.30 -8.64
C GLU A 303 4.42 23.62 -9.67
N THR A 304 5.35 22.76 -9.23
CA THR A 304 6.21 22.00 -10.16
C THR A 304 5.44 20.94 -10.96
N LEU A 305 4.33 20.43 -10.42
CA LEU A 305 3.50 19.44 -11.10
C LEU A 305 2.56 20.05 -12.14
N ASN A 306 2.06 21.26 -11.89
CA ASN A 306 1.14 21.98 -12.76
C ASN A 306 1.67 23.40 -13.02
N PRO A 307 2.67 23.57 -13.90
CA PRO A 307 3.10 24.89 -14.32
C PRO A 307 1.92 25.63 -15.00
N PRO A 308 1.86 26.97 -14.86
CA PRO A 308 0.74 27.80 -15.33
C PRO A 308 0.47 27.71 -16.84
#